data_AF-A0A0K8T8Y1-F1
#
_entry.id   AF-A0A0K8T8Y1-F1
#
_cell.length_a   1.000
_cell.length_b   1.000
_cell.length_c   1.000
_cell.angle_alpha   90.00
_cell.angle_beta   90.00
_cell.angle_gamma   90.00
#
_symmetry.space_group_name_H-M   'P 1'
#
loop_
_entity.id
_entity.type
_entity.pdbx_description
1 polymer ?
#
loop_
_entity_poly.entity_id
_entity_poly.type
_entity_poly.pdbx_seq_one_letter_code
_entity_poly.pdbx_strand_id
1 'polypeptide(L)'
;MLQELISHSLYCSQYIKYECLKAPLELHSATWFVSAANNGTVDYLGNVKRGACPCAENRTCVNTEQSCNCDISDAKWLSDEGHYISPNSLGITKMVFLQQTDLQADAQGRITLGPLECVETNTQKYVVTFTTSQSYIEVPGWRKGDIAFSFRTTGEKAILLYQPPIRPHHPSFMVALTDDFQLTFNFTLNTGKSRELEIKSQRKLNSGEWQKIWIDY
;
A
#
# COMPACT_ATOMS: atom_id res chain seq x y z
N MET A 1 -5.51 2.78 3.57
CA MET A 1 -5.16 1.38 3.26
C MET A 1 -4.17 1.25 2.10
N LEU A 2 -4.50 1.59 0.85
CA LEU A 2 -3.56 1.45 -0.28
C LEU A 2 -2.31 2.34 -0.16
N GLN A 3 -2.48 3.61 0.26
CA GLN A 3 -1.35 4.52 0.49
C GLN A 3 -0.36 3.95 1.53
N GLU A 4 -0.88 3.41 2.64
CA GLU A 4 -0.07 2.79 3.70
C GLU A 4 0.67 1.56 3.19
N LEU A 5 0.00 0.69 2.42
CA LEU A 5 0.65 -0.47 1.82
C LEU A 5 1.81 -0.03 0.92
N ILE A 6 1.62 1.00 0.09
CA ILE A 6 2.64 1.51 -0.82
C ILE A 6 3.79 2.18 -0.05
N SER A 7 3.50 2.99 0.97
CA SER A 7 4.52 3.72 1.74
C SER A 7 5.38 2.82 2.64
N HIS A 8 4.82 1.71 3.13
CA HIS A 8 5.50 0.78 4.04
C HIS A 8 6.15 -0.42 3.32
N SER A 9 5.97 -0.55 2.00
CA SER A 9 6.61 -1.58 1.19
C SER A 9 7.96 -1.11 0.64
N LEU A 10 8.88 -2.04 0.39
CA LEU A 10 10.18 -1.74 -0.20
C LEU A 10 10.04 -1.28 -1.66
N TYR A 11 9.18 -1.97 -2.39
CA TYR A 11 8.88 -1.69 -3.78
C TYR A 11 7.47 -2.19 -4.08
N CYS A 12 6.75 -1.47 -4.93
CA CYS A 12 5.46 -1.90 -5.45
C CYS A 12 5.43 -1.71 -6.96
N SER A 13 4.69 -2.55 -7.65
CA SER A 13 4.40 -2.44 -9.08
C SER A 13 2.93 -2.67 -9.35
N GLN A 14 2.43 -2.04 -10.40
CA GLN A 14 1.10 -2.32 -10.93
C GLN A 14 1.13 -2.29 -12.45
N TYR A 15 0.72 -3.39 -13.07
CA TYR A 15 0.66 -3.53 -14.52
C TYR A 15 -0.58 -2.85 -15.10
N ILE A 16 -0.45 -2.26 -16.28
CA ILE A 16 -1.57 -1.73 -17.06
C ILE A 16 -1.34 -2.00 -18.55
N LYS A 17 -2.42 -2.35 -19.25
CA LYS A 17 -2.42 -2.53 -20.70
C LYS A 17 -3.72 -2.00 -21.31
N TYR A 18 -3.59 -1.26 -22.40
CA TYR A 18 -4.69 -0.83 -23.24
C TYR A 18 -4.53 -1.46 -24.62
N GLU A 19 -5.59 -2.11 -25.12
CA GLU A 19 -5.69 -2.62 -26.47
C GLU A 19 -6.80 -1.87 -27.20
N CYS A 20 -6.57 -1.52 -28.45
CA CYS A 20 -7.46 -0.64 -29.20
C CYS A 20 -7.65 -1.13 -30.63
N LEU A 21 -8.86 -0.87 -31.13
CA LEU A 21 -9.26 -0.97 -32.53
C LEU A 21 -10.02 0.31 -32.85
N LYS A 22 -9.43 1.22 -33.64
CA LYS A 22 -10.02 2.54 -33.97
C LYS A 22 -10.42 3.37 -32.74
N ALA A 23 -9.80 3.11 -31.59
CA ALA A 23 -10.12 3.73 -30.32
C ALA A 23 -8.85 4.39 -29.74
N PRO A 24 -8.62 5.67 -30.06
CA PRO A 24 -7.49 6.42 -29.53
C PRO A 24 -7.49 6.44 -28.02
N LEU A 25 -6.31 6.40 -27.42
CA LEU A 25 -6.21 6.46 -25.97
C LEU A 25 -6.21 7.91 -25.49
N GLU A 26 -5.53 8.82 -26.20
CA GLU A 26 -5.53 10.25 -25.91
C GLU A 26 -5.27 10.56 -24.42
N LEU A 27 -4.16 10.01 -23.91
CA LEU A 27 -3.72 10.26 -22.54
C LEU A 27 -3.57 11.76 -22.30
N HIS A 28 -3.90 12.21 -21.09
CA HIS A 28 -3.95 13.61 -20.66
C HIS A 28 -5.18 14.40 -21.16
N SER A 29 -5.62 14.24 -22.40
CA SER A 29 -6.73 15.01 -22.97
C SER A 29 -8.10 14.36 -22.73
N ALA A 30 -8.27 13.10 -23.13
CA ALA A 30 -9.53 12.37 -23.04
C ALA A 30 -9.48 11.22 -22.03
N THR A 31 -8.29 10.66 -21.80
CA THR A 31 -8.09 9.56 -20.85
C THR A 31 -7.09 9.93 -19.76
N TRP A 32 -7.46 9.63 -18.52
CA TRP A 32 -6.55 9.66 -17.37
C TRP A 32 -7.02 8.73 -16.27
N PHE A 33 -6.12 8.42 -15.35
CA PHE A 33 -6.37 7.57 -14.21
C PHE A 33 -6.16 8.35 -12.91
N VAL A 34 -6.65 7.79 -11.81
CA VAL A 34 -6.45 8.32 -10.46
C VAL A 34 -5.86 7.22 -9.60
N SER A 35 -4.65 7.45 -9.09
CA SER A 35 -3.94 6.56 -8.17
C SER A 35 -4.45 6.73 -6.73
N ALA A 36 -3.94 5.90 -5.83
CA ALA A 36 -4.26 6.00 -4.42
C ALA A 36 -3.61 7.23 -3.76
N ALA A 37 -2.64 7.89 -4.39
CA ALA A 37 -1.88 9.00 -3.82
C ALA A 37 -2.72 10.30 -3.67
N ASN A 38 -2.29 11.18 -2.77
CA ASN A 38 -2.86 12.53 -2.67
C ASN A 38 -2.50 13.33 -3.92
N ASN A 39 -3.50 13.80 -4.66
CA ASN A 39 -3.35 14.40 -6.00
C ASN A 39 -2.77 13.43 -7.04
N GLY A 40 -3.22 12.17 -7.01
CA GLY A 40 -2.72 11.06 -7.82
C GLY A 40 -3.23 11.00 -9.27
N THR A 41 -3.31 12.12 -9.99
CA THR A 41 -3.64 12.07 -11.43
C THR A 41 -2.52 11.38 -12.19
N VAL A 42 -2.87 10.34 -12.96
CA VAL A 42 -1.94 9.57 -13.80
C VAL A 42 -2.42 9.67 -15.23
N ASP A 43 -1.70 10.39 -16.06
CA ASP A 43 -2.05 10.70 -17.44
C ASP A 43 -0.98 10.22 -18.43
N TYR A 44 -0.38 9.07 -18.12
CA TYR A 44 0.62 8.37 -18.91
C TYR A 44 0.48 6.85 -18.65
N LEU A 45 1.00 6.00 -19.54
CA LEU A 45 1.10 4.55 -19.29
C LEU A 45 2.52 4.17 -18.89
N GLY A 46 2.65 3.36 -17.83
CA GLY A 46 3.95 2.91 -17.35
C GLY A 46 4.71 4.01 -16.60
N ASN A 47 5.97 4.25 -16.95
CA ASN A 47 6.83 5.21 -16.27
C ASN A 47 7.52 6.15 -17.27
N VAL A 48 6.70 6.96 -17.95
CA VAL A 48 7.14 7.90 -18.99
C VAL A 48 6.56 9.29 -18.73
N LYS A 49 6.90 10.24 -19.60
CA LYS A 49 6.33 11.59 -19.56
C LYS A 49 4.82 11.58 -19.74
N ARG A 50 4.18 12.61 -19.21
CA ARG A 50 2.76 12.94 -19.39
C ARG A 50 2.30 12.79 -20.84
N GLY A 51 1.14 12.17 -21.03
CA GLY A 51 0.48 12.01 -22.33
C GLY A 51 1.11 10.97 -23.24
N ALA A 52 1.97 10.08 -22.72
CA ALA A 52 2.72 9.13 -23.53
C ALA A 52 2.71 7.70 -22.98
N CYS A 53 3.12 6.78 -23.85
CA CYS A 53 3.31 5.37 -23.57
C CYS A 53 4.81 4.98 -23.69
N PRO A 54 5.25 3.83 -23.13
CA PRO A 54 6.65 3.40 -23.18
C PRO A 54 7.24 3.27 -24.59
N CYS A 55 6.41 2.98 -25.59
CA CYS A 55 6.87 2.89 -26.97
C CYS A 55 7.44 4.22 -27.48
N ALA A 56 6.92 5.37 -27.04
CA ALA A 56 7.34 6.68 -27.52
C ALA A 56 8.70 7.07 -26.95
N GLU A 57 8.94 6.76 -25.67
CA GLU A 57 10.24 6.96 -25.01
C GLU A 57 11.32 6.08 -25.66
N ASN A 58 10.97 4.82 -25.94
CA ASN A 58 11.89 3.85 -26.55
C ASN A 58 11.99 3.96 -28.09
N ARG A 59 11.23 4.85 -28.73
CA ARG A 59 11.12 4.98 -30.20
C ARG A 59 10.77 3.66 -30.91
N THR A 60 9.86 2.91 -30.31
CA THR A 60 9.39 1.59 -30.77
C THR A 60 7.91 1.59 -31.14
N CYS A 61 7.23 2.74 -31.09
CA CYS A 61 5.85 2.81 -31.57
C CYS A 61 5.78 2.49 -33.07
N VAL A 62 4.67 1.88 -33.50
CA VAL A 62 4.39 1.54 -34.90
C VAL A 62 4.47 2.78 -35.79
N ASN A 63 3.97 3.91 -35.29
CA ASN A 63 4.19 5.23 -35.87
C ASN A 63 4.99 6.08 -34.87
N THR A 64 6.20 6.49 -35.25
CA THR A 64 7.11 7.29 -34.41
C THR A 64 6.63 8.72 -34.17
N GLU A 65 5.63 9.20 -34.92
CA GLU A 65 5.01 10.51 -34.72
C GLU A 65 3.96 10.51 -33.60
N GLN A 66 3.54 9.33 -33.14
CA GLN A 66 2.52 9.16 -32.10
C GLN A 66 3.12 8.92 -30.71
N SER A 67 2.38 9.34 -29.68
CA SER A 67 2.79 9.17 -28.28
C SER A 67 2.45 7.77 -27.72
N CYS A 68 1.55 7.06 -28.38
CA CYS A 68 1.11 5.71 -28.07
C CYS A 68 0.74 4.99 -29.38
N ASN A 69 0.85 3.66 -29.43
CA ASN A 69 0.39 2.90 -30.60
C ASN A 69 -1.11 3.07 -30.84
N CYS A 70 -1.89 3.19 -29.76
CA CYS A 70 -3.34 3.30 -29.86
C CYS A 70 -3.86 4.62 -30.43
N ASP A 71 -3.03 5.66 -30.50
CA ASP A 71 -3.42 6.96 -31.06
C ASP A 71 -3.36 7.00 -32.61
N ILE A 72 -3.05 5.87 -33.27
CA ILE A 72 -2.99 5.76 -34.73
C ILE A 72 -4.40 5.63 -35.38
N SER A 73 -5.46 5.38 -34.60
CA SER A 73 -6.84 5.16 -35.11
C SER A 73 -6.94 4.09 -36.23
N ASP A 74 -6.06 3.09 -36.21
CA ASP A 74 -6.01 2.06 -37.26
C ASP A 74 -7.15 1.04 -37.11
N ALA A 75 -7.55 0.42 -38.23
CA ALA A 75 -8.49 -0.70 -38.28
C ALA A 75 -7.84 -2.05 -37.85
N LYS A 76 -6.70 -1.99 -37.17
CA LYS A 76 -5.97 -3.13 -36.62
C LYS A 76 -5.90 -3.02 -35.10
N TRP A 77 -5.85 -4.17 -34.44
CA TRP A 77 -5.60 -4.20 -33.02
C TRP A 77 -4.17 -3.76 -32.72
N LEU A 78 -4.05 -2.71 -31.92
CA LEU A 78 -2.80 -2.21 -31.38
C LEU A 78 -2.87 -2.25 -29.86
N SER A 79 -1.70 -2.12 -29.22
CA SER A 79 -1.64 -2.13 -27.76
C SER A 79 -0.51 -1.27 -27.23
N ASP A 80 -0.76 -0.69 -26.06
CA ASP A 80 0.21 -0.04 -25.22
C ASP A 80 0.15 -0.63 -23.81
N GLU A 81 1.29 -0.84 -23.19
CA GLU A 81 1.37 -1.43 -21.86
C GLU A 81 2.51 -0.81 -21.06
N GLY A 82 2.45 -0.98 -19.74
CA GLY A 82 3.49 -0.51 -18.85
C GLY A 82 3.28 -0.94 -17.41
N HIS A 83 4.26 -0.63 -16.57
CA HIS A 83 4.17 -0.81 -15.13
C HIS A 83 4.30 0.54 -14.44
N TYR A 84 3.37 0.84 -13.54
CA TYR A 84 3.55 1.90 -12.56
C TYR A 84 4.44 1.38 -11.45
N ILE A 85 5.46 2.17 -11.10
CA ILE A 85 6.46 1.82 -10.08
C ILE A 85 6.70 2.96 -9.09
N SER A 86 6.18 4.15 -9.40
CA SER A 86 6.30 5.33 -8.55
C SER A 86 5.12 5.39 -7.56
N PRO A 87 5.34 5.68 -6.27
CA PRO A 87 4.26 5.78 -5.28
C PRO A 87 3.09 6.68 -5.70
N ASN A 88 3.36 7.74 -6.48
CA ASN A 88 2.34 8.67 -6.96
C ASN A 88 1.45 8.12 -8.07
N SER A 89 1.86 7.05 -8.76
CA SER A 89 1.08 6.40 -9.83
C SER A 89 0.60 4.99 -9.51
N LEU A 90 0.95 4.48 -8.32
CA LEU A 90 0.57 3.15 -7.86
C LEU A 90 -0.82 3.11 -7.22
N GLY A 91 -1.48 1.96 -7.33
CA GLY A 91 -2.78 1.72 -6.74
C GLY A 91 -3.88 2.51 -7.45
N ILE A 92 -4.02 2.31 -8.76
CA ILE A 92 -5.09 2.93 -9.56
C ILE A 92 -6.46 2.58 -8.95
N THR A 93 -7.22 3.62 -8.61
CA THR A 93 -8.55 3.52 -7.97
C THR A 93 -9.68 3.97 -8.89
N LYS A 94 -9.39 4.81 -9.89
CA LYS A 94 -10.37 5.27 -10.88
C LYS A 94 -9.72 5.39 -12.24
N MET A 95 -10.51 5.19 -13.29
CA MET A 95 -10.14 5.42 -14.67
C MET A 95 -11.21 6.28 -15.33
N VAL A 96 -10.80 7.27 -16.09
CA VAL A 96 -11.69 8.18 -16.81
C VAL A 96 -11.38 8.05 -18.30
N PHE A 97 -12.43 7.78 -19.07
CA PHE A 97 -12.40 7.73 -20.52
C PHE A 97 -13.52 8.65 -21.01
N LEU A 98 -13.16 9.79 -21.60
CA LEU A 98 -14.14 10.68 -22.21
C LEU A 98 -14.56 10.15 -23.58
N GLN A 99 -15.81 10.41 -23.95
CA GLN A 99 -16.30 10.07 -25.29
C GLN A 99 -15.59 10.95 -26.33
N GLN A 100 -14.78 10.34 -27.19
CA GLN A 100 -14.18 10.99 -28.35
C GLN A 100 -15.25 11.33 -29.39
N THR A 101 -15.13 12.50 -30.01
CA THR A 101 -16.17 13.06 -30.90
C THR A 101 -16.26 12.38 -32.26
N ASP A 102 -15.19 11.73 -32.69
CA ASP A 102 -14.99 11.11 -34.01
C ASP A 102 -14.85 9.58 -33.94
N LEU A 103 -15.22 8.99 -32.82
CA LEU A 103 -15.14 7.55 -32.61
C LEU A 103 -16.09 6.80 -33.58
N GLN A 104 -15.54 5.86 -34.35
CA GLN A 104 -16.32 5.01 -35.25
C GLN A 104 -17.21 4.05 -34.45
N ALA A 105 -18.36 3.67 -35.02
CA ALA A 105 -19.32 2.79 -34.34
C ALA A 105 -18.78 1.39 -34.02
N ASP A 106 -17.76 0.93 -34.74
CA ASP A 106 -17.09 -0.35 -34.53
C ASP A 106 -15.78 -0.24 -33.73
N ALA A 107 -15.48 0.95 -33.18
CA ALA A 107 -14.32 1.16 -32.34
C ALA A 107 -14.42 0.38 -31.02
N GLN A 108 -13.31 -0.20 -30.59
CA GLN A 108 -13.24 -0.99 -29.36
C GLN A 108 -11.95 -0.68 -28.60
N GLY A 109 -12.09 -0.48 -27.29
CA GLY A 109 -10.98 -0.38 -26.35
C GLY A 109 -11.11 -1.45 -25.28
N ARG A 110 -9.98 -2.07 -24.90
CA ARG A 110 -9.89 -3.02 -23.79
C ARG A 110 -8.81 -2.55 -22.84
N ILE A 111 -9.19 -2.29 -21.60
CA ILE A 111 -8.27 -1.94 -20.53
C ILE A 111 -8.09 -3.12 -19.59
N THR A 112 -6.84 -3.42 -19.26
CA THR A 112 -6.44 -4.41 -18.25
C THR A 112 -5.65 -3.68 -17.17
N LEU A 113 -6.12 -3.78 -15.92
CA LEU A 113 -5.37 -3.34 -14.76
C LEU A 113 -4.94 -4.58 -13.97
N GLY A 114 -3.63 -4.75 -13.81
CA GLY A 114 -3.07 -5.80 -12.98
C GLY A 114 -3.23 -5.53 -11.47
N PRO A 115 -2.97 -6.54 -10.64
CA PRO A 115 -2.94 -6.34 -9.19
C PRO A 115 -1.87 -5.31 -8.79
N LEU A 116 -2.09 -4.64 -7.66
CA LEU A 116 -1.04 -3.91 -6.97
C LEU A 116 -0.18 -4.93 -6.22
N GLU A 117 1.03 -5.15 -6.70
CA GLU A 117 1.98 -6.10 -6.13
C GLU A 117 3.00 -5.31 -5.32
N CYS A 118 3.09 -5.59 -4.02
CA CYS A 118 4.01 -4.90 -3.13
C CYS A 118 4.89 -5.92 -2.43
N VAL A 119 6.19 -5.65 -2.41
CA VAL A 119 7.20 -6.43 -1.69
C VAL A 119 7.46 -5.72 -0.38
N GLU A 120 7.14 -6.37 0.73
CA GLU A 120 7.43 -5.84 2.06
C GLU A 120 8.94 -5.61 2.22
N THR A 121 9.31 -4.57 2.98
CA THR A 121 10.68 -4.43 3.48
C THR A 121 11.05 -5.72 4.20
N ASN A 122 12.27 -6.23 3.98
CA ASN A 122 12.72 -7.45 4.66
C ASN A 122 12.63 -7.23 6.17
N THR A 123 11.54 -7.72 6.78
CA THR A 123 11.19 -7.50 8.18
C THR A 123 12.24 -8.10 9.12
N GLN A 124 13.11 -8.99 8.61
CA GLN A 124 14.29 -9.50 9.32
C GLN A 124 15.23 -8.38 9.78
N LYS A 125 15.29 -7.23 9.09
CA LYS A 125 16.16 -6.11 9.49
C LYS A 125 15.72 -5.45 10.81
N TYR A 126 14.46 -5.61 11.21
CA TYR A 126 13.88 -5.01 12.41
C TYR A 126 13.49 -6.05 13.48
N VAL A 127 14.05 -7.26 13.39
CA VAL A 127 13.82 -8.30 14.41
C VAL A 127 14.69 -8.00 15.63
N VAL A 128 14.02 -7.69 16.74
CA VAL A 128 14.66 -7.60 18.06
C VAL A 128 14.45 -8.93 18.78
N THR A 129 15.54 -9.49 19.31
CA THR A 129 15.48 -10.72 20.14
C THR A 129 15.71 -10.35 21.59
N PHE A 130 14.74 -10.68 22.43
CA PHE A 130 14.86 -10.54 23.88
C PHE A 130 15.53 -11.78 24.46
N THR A 131 16.61 -11.58 25.22
CA THR A 131 17.33 -12.65 25.91
C THR A 131 17.00 -12.70 27.41
N THR A 132 16.28 -11.71 27.93
CA THR A 132 15.90 -11.61 29.35
C THR A 132 14.41 -11.32 29.50
N SER A 133 13.82 -11.74 30.62
CA SER A 133 12.41 -11.54 30.93
C SER A 133 12.01 -10.08 31.19
N GLN A 134 13.00 -9.21 31.44
CA GLN A 134 12.78 -7.77 31.66
C GLN A 134 12.91 -6.94 30.38
N SER A 135 13.26 -7.56 29.25
CA SER A 135 13.39 -6.87 27.98
C SER A 135 12.01 -6.52 27.41
N TYR A 136 11.90 -5.33 26.82
CA TYR A 136 10.74 -4.86 26.09
C TYR A 136 11.17 -3.91 24.97
N ILE A 137 10.31 -3.69 23.97
CA ILE A 137 10.52 -2.62 23.00
C ILE A 137 9.92 -1.34 23.56
N GLU A 138 10.78 -0.34 23.77
CA GLU A 138 10.34 1.02 24.05
C GLU A 138 9.95 1.72 22.75
N VAL A 139 8.72 2.23 22.67
CA VAL A 139 8.27 2.98 21.49
C VAL A 139 8.14 4.48 21.79
N PRO A 140 8.65 5.35 20.91
CA PRO A 140 8.55 6.79 21.11
C PRO A 140 7.12 7.25 20.82
N GLY A 141 6.36 7.58 21.87
CA GLY A 141 5.24 8.52 21.80
C GLY A 141 4.19 8.26 20.72
N TRP A 142 3.62 7.05 20.67
CA TRP A 142 2.35 6.79 19.98
C TRP A 142 1.26 7.70 20.56
N ARG A 143 0.59 8.43 19.66
CA ARG A 143 -0.46 9.40 20.01
C ARG A 143 -1.79 9.12 19.31
N LYS A 144 -1.78 8.43 18.17
CA LYS A 144 -2.95 8.11 17.32
C LYS A 144 -2.57 7.06 16.27
N GLY A 145 -3.58 6.38 15.71
CA GLY A 145 -3.46 5.42 14.60
C GLY A 145 -3.29 3.98 15.07
N ASP A 146 -3.44 3.02 14.16
CA ASP A 146 -3.45 1.61 14.52
C ASP A 146 -2.07 1.12 14.99
N ILE A 147 -2.05 0.16 15.93
CA ILE A 147 -0.81 -0.51 16.37
C ILE A 147 -0.76 -1.90 15.77
N ALA A 148 0.31 -2.18 15.03
CA ALA A 148 0.54 -3.46 14.38
C ALA A 148 1.94 -3.98 14.71
N PHE A 149 2.04 -5.19 15.25
CA PHE A 149 3.34 -5.83 15.44
C PHE A 149 3.21 -7.35 15.40
N SER A 150 4.33 -8.03 15.15
CA SER A 150 4.42 -9.49 15.19
C SER A 150 5.42 -9.91 16.24
N PHE A 151 5.13 -11.00 16.96
CA PHE A 151 6.04 -11.55 17.96
C PHE A 151 5.98 -13.09 17.93
N ARG A 152 7.02 -13.71 18.46
CA ARG A 152 7.02 -15.12 18.83
C ARG A 152 7.73 -15.26 20.18
N THR A 153 7.20 -16.11 21.05
CA THR A 153 7.78 -16.35 22.38
C THR A 153 7.37 -17.73 22.87
N THR A 154 8.15 -18.28 23.80
CA THR A 154 7.77 -19.44 24.62
C THR A 154 7.58 -19.05 26.08
N GLY A 155 7.83 -17.78 26.44
CA GLY A 155 7.61 -17.27 27.80
C GLY A 155 6.13 -17.07 28.06
N GLU A 156 5.68 -17.41 29.28
CA GLU A 156 4.28 -17.27 29.70
C GLU A 156 3.87 -15.81 29.96
N LYS A 157 4.83 -14.96 30.33
CA LYS A 157 4.61 -13.53 30.59
C LYS A 157 5.73 -12.70 30.00
N ALA A 158 5.38 -11.62 29.32
CA ALA A 158 6.34 -10.70 28.72
C ALA A 158 5.71 -9.32 28.49
N ILE A 159 6.49 -8.25 28.64
CA ILE A 159 6.11 -6.93 28.12
C ILE A 159 6.59 -6.85 26.68
N LEU A 160 5.67 -6.68 25.74
CA LEU A 160 5.99 -6.67 24.32
C LEU A 160 6.31 -5.25 23.84
N LEU A 161 5.46 -4.30 24.20
CA LEU A 161 5.63 -2.88 23.89
C LEU A 161 5.40 -2.05 25.15
N TYR A 162 6.23 -1.04 25.36
CA TYR A 162 6.07 -0.08 26.44
C TYR A 162 6.35 1.34 25.95
N GLN A 163 5.46 2.26 26.30
CA GLN A 163 5.65 3.69 26.14
C GLN A 163 5.63 4.35 27.51
N PRO A 164 6.76 4.88 28.00
CA PRO A 164 6.79 5.63 29.25
C PRO A 164 6.07 6.98 29.13
N PRO A 165 5.50 7.51 30.22
CA PRO A 165 4.97 8.86 30.25
C PRO A 165 6.11 9.89 30.15
N ILE A 166 6.05 10.76 29.14
CA ILE A 166 7.10 11.78 28.91
C ILE A 166 7.09 12.87 30.00
N ARG A 167 5.91 13.18 30.56
CA ARG A 167 5.72 14.11 31.69
C ARG A 167 4.56 13.62 32.56
N PRO A 168 4.39 14.17 33.79
CA PRO A 168 3.20 13.87 34.60
C PRO A 168 1.91 14.13 33.80
N HIS A 169 0.96 13.20 33.87
CA HIS A 169 -0.33 13.21 33.13
C HIS A 169 -0.25 13.08 31.60
N HIS A 170 0.89 12.70 31.03
CA HIS A 170 0.97 12.34 29.62
C HIS A 170 0.54 10.87 29.36
N PRO A 171 0.02 10.57 28.16
CA PRO A 171 -0.34 9.22 27.76
C PRO A 171 0.86 8.27 27.79
N SER A 172 0.63 7.12 28.39
CA SER A 172 1.51 5.96 28.38
C SER A 172 0.70 4.74 27.95
N PHE A 173 1.37 3.73 27.44
CA PHE A 173 0.73 2.44 27.23
C PHE A 173 1.71 1.29 27.39
N MET A 174 1.16 0.11 27.60
CA MET A 174 1.89 -1.15 27.76
C MET A 174 1.06 -2.26 27.13
N VAL A 175 1.69 -3.03 26.24
CA VAL A 175 1.14 -4.28 25.72
C VAL A 175 1.92 -5.41 26.37
N ALA A 176 1.23 -6.27 27.13
CA ALA A 176 1.85 -7.38 27.84
C ALA A 176 1.14 -8.69 27.54
N LEU A 177 1.91 -9.76 27.34
CA LEU A 177 1.43 -11.13 27.46
C LEU A 177 1.30 -11.46 28.95
N THR A 178 0.07 -11.75 29.37
CA THR A 178 -0.27 -11.99 30.79
C THR A 178 -0.65 -13.45 31.05
N ASP A 179 -1.09 -14.15 30.01
CA ASP A 179 -1.42 -15.59 30.01
C ASP A 179 -1.14 -16.20 28.62
N ASP A 180 -1.12 -17.53 28.54
CA ASP A 180 -0.96 -18.34 27.32
C ASP A 180 -1.92 -17.94 26.19
N PHE A 181 -3.08 -17.39 26.54
CA PHE A 181 -4.13 -17.00 25.60
C PHE A 181 -4.53 -15.52 25.72
N GLN A 182 -3.83 -14.73 26.54
CA GLN A 182 -4.27 -13.37 26.86
C GLN A 182 -3.16 -12.34 26.72
N LEU A 183 -3.47 -11.30 25.97
CA LEU A 183 -2.73 -10.04 25.96
C LEU A 183 -3.51 -8.99 26.75
N THR A 184 -2.78 -8.13 27.42
CA THR A 184 -3.33 -6.97 28.13
C THR A 184 -2.79 -5.71 27.48
N PHE A 185 -3.69 -4.81 27.10
CA PHE A 185 -3.37 -3.47 26.64
C PHE A 185 -3.75 -2.44 27.70
N ASN A 186 -2.75 -1.97 28.43
CA ASN A 186 -2.89 -0.96 29.46
C ASN A 186 -2.51 0.40 28.88
N PHE A 187 -3.37 1.40 29.07
CA PHE A 187 -3.08 2.75 28.56
C PHE A 187 -3.64 3.83 29.49
N THR A 188 -2.96 4.98 29.52
CA THR A 188 -3.42 6.18 30.21
C THR A 188 -3.80 7.24 29.20
N LEU A 189 -4.92 7.91 29.44
CA LEU A 189 -5.36 9.06 28.64
C LEU A 189 -4.84 10.36 29.27
N ASN A 190 -4.94 11.48 28.54
CA ASN A 190 -4.57 12.83 29.03
C ASN A 190 -5.23 13.22 30.38
N THR A 191 -6.29 12.52 30.79
CA THR A 191 -6.98 12.71 32.06
C THR A 191 -6.26 12.04 33.25
N GLY A 192 -5.16 11.31 33.01
CA GLY A 192 -4.44 10.54 34.01
C GLY A 192 -5.13 9.24 34.44
N LYS A 193 -6.31 8.92 33.87
CA LYS A 193 -7.04 7.68 34.17
C LYS A 193 -6.47 6.52 33.36
N SER A 194 -6.01 5.48 34.05
CA SER A 194 -5.61 4.21 33.44
C SER A 194 -6.83 3.41 32.98
N ARG A 195 -6.70 2.74 31.85
CA ARG A 195 -7.61 1.75 31.32
C ARG A 195 -6.84 0.49 30.96
N GLU A 196 -7.53 -0.63 31.07
CA GLU A 196 -7.03 -1.96 30.77
C GLU A 196 -8.00 -2.62 29.79
N LEU A 197 -7.46 -3.16 28.70
CA LEU A 197 -8.17 -3.94 27.70
C LEU A 197 -7.58 -5.34 27.66
N GLU A 198 -8.40 -6.35 27.89
CA GLU A 198 -8.02 -7.75 27.75
C GLU A 198 -8.33 -8.25 26.34
N ILE A 199 -7.33 -8.80 25.67
CA ILE A 199 -7.44 -9.38 24.34
C ILE A 199 -7.23 -10.89 24.50
N LYS A 200 -8.30 -11.66 24.30
CA LYS A 200 -8.29 -13.13 24.43
C LYS A 200 -8.18 -13.79 23.06
N SER A 201 -7.18 -14.65 22.91
CA SER A 201 -6.92 -15.45 21.72
C SER A 201 -7.52 -16.86 21.89
N GLN A 202 -8.00 -17.44 20.80
CA GLN A 202 -8.40 -18.85 20.77
C GLN A 202 -7.21 -19.81 20.63
N ARG A 203 -6.03 -19.26 20.31
CA ARG A 203 -4.79 -20.02 20.11
C ARG A 203 -3.72 -19.56 21.10
N LYS A 204 -2.85 -20.50 21.48
CA LYS A 204 -1.76 -20.26 22.40
C LYS A 204 -0.76 -19.25 21.79
N LEU A 205 -0.57 -18.12 22.46
CA LEU A 205 0.24 -16.98 22.02
C LEU A 205 1.74 -17.17 22.29
N ASN A 206 2.10 -18.03 23.24
CA ASN A 206 3.47 -18.42 23.58
C ASN A 206 3.84 -19.82 23.03
N SER A 207 3.36 -20.16 21.84
CA SER A 207 3.64 -21.44 21.18
C SER A 207 5.02 -21.52 20.51
N GLY A 208 5.79 -20.43 20.50
CA GLY A 208 7.04 -20.31 19.72
C GLY A 208 6.83 -19.96 18.24
N GLU A 209 5.59 -20.02 17.75
CA GLU A 209 5.20 -19.63 16.40
C GLU A 209 4.95 -18.12 16.30
N TRP A 210 5.11 -17.58 15.10
CA TRP A 210 4.83 -16.17 14.81
C TRP A 210 3.33 -15.85 14.97
N GLN A 211 3.06 -14.84 15.79
CA GLN A 211 1.75 -14.24 16.00
C GLN A 211 1.76 -12.81 15.46
N LYS A 212 0.64 -12.37 14.88
CA LYS A 212 0.44 -10.98 14.42
C LYS A 212 -0.70 -10.35 15.21
N ILE A 213 -0.44 -9.19 15.79
CA ILE A 213 -1.40 -8.41 16.58
C ILE A 213 -1.70 -7.11 15.83
N TRP A 214 -2.99 -6.78 15.77
CA TRP A 214 -3.52 -5.54 15.20
C TRP A 214 -4.48 -4.95 16.22
N ILE A 215 -4.24 -3.70 16.61
CA ILE A 215 -5.09 -2.94 17.53
C ILE A 215 -5.58 -1.72 16.75
N ASP A 216 -6.86 -1.74 16.40
CA ASP A 216 -7.54 -0.67 15.68
C ASP A 216 -7.98 0.41 16.65
N TYR A 217 -7.79 1.68 16.25
CA TYR A 217 -8.19 2.86 17.02
C TYR A 217 -9.69 3.16 16.95
#